data_AF-A0A651E8N5-F1
#
_entry.id   AF-A0A651E8N5-F1
#
_cell.length_a   1.000
_cell.length_b   1.000
_cell.length_c   1.000
_cell.angle_alpha   90.00
_cell.angle_beta   90.00
_cell.angle_gamma   90.00
#
_symmetry.space_group_name_H-M   'P 1'
#
loop_
_entity.id
_entity.type
_entity.pdbx_description
1 polymer ?
#
loop_
_entity_poly.entity_id
_entity_poly.type
_entity_poly.pdbx_seq_one_letter_code
_entity_poly.pdbx_strand_id
1 'polypeptide(L)'
;MKRVILIALLIVVLATGTASAMALGLSFGVQPLGGLPGSNVMLSARFDGMPFLMGLGFSVGQDQFALGFTGDYIMYRTNLVNFLNLYAGPGFFIGVGGDAFNAGLRIPVALYVMPIDPLELFVELAPAIGARFGDPITFPAFDIQGAFGFRFHF
;
A
#
# COMPACT_ATOMS: atom_id res chain seq x y z
N MET A 1 10.09 -20.19 -16.50
CA MET A 1 10.86 -20.52 -15.27
C MET A 1 11.03 -19.31 -14.34
N LYS A 2 11.56 -18.17 -14.78
CA LYS A 2 11.72 -16.95 -13.93
C LYS A 2 10.43 -16.47 -13.25
N ARG A 3 9.28 -16.53 -13.95
CA ARG A 3 7.95 -16.17 -13.41
C ARG A 3 7.46 -17.12 -12.32
N VAL A 4 7.74 -18.42 -12.45
CA VAL A 4 7.38 -19.44 -11.45
C VAL A 4 8.25 -19.29 -10.20
N ILE A 5 9.53 -18.94 -10.37
CA ILE A 5 10.44 -18.65 -9.26
C ILE A 5 9.98 -17.41 -8.49
N LEU A 6 9.55 -16.34 -9.17
CA LEU A 6 9.00 -15.14 -8.52
C LEU A 6 7.71 -15.43 -7.75
N ILE A 7 6.79 -16.21 -8.33
CA ILE A 7 5.55 -16.63 -7.65
C ILE A 7 5.88 -17.53 -6.46
N ALA A 8 6.82 -18.46 -6.60
CA ALA A 8 7.27 -19.32 -5.50
C ALA A 8 7.95 -18.52 -4.39
N LEU A 9 8.77 -17.51 -4.72
CA LEU A 9 9.41 -16.64 -3.75
C LEU A 9 8.37 -15.80 -2.99
N LEU A 10 7.36 -15.28 -3.70
CA LEU A 10 6.23 -14.56 -3.09
C LEU A 10 5.46 -15.48 -2.14
N ILE A 11 5.19 -16.72 -2.53
CA ILE A 11 4.53 -17.72 -1.68
C ILE A 11 5.39 -18.06 -0.45
N VAL A 12 6.72 -18.15 -0.58
CA VAL A 12 7.63 -18.43 0.54
C VAL A 12 7.70 -17.24 1.51
N VAL A 13 7.71 -15.99 1.02
CA VAL A 13 7.63 -14.79 1.88
C VAL A 13 6.28 -14.74 2.60
N LEU A 14 5.19 -15.11 1.93
CA LEU A 14 3.86 -15.22 2.56
C LEU A 14 3.78 -16.38 3.56
N ALA A 15 4.48 -17.49 3.31
CA ALA A 15 4.46 -18.69 4.15
C ALA A 15 5.39 -18.61 5.37
N THR A 16 6.35 -17.69 5.40
CA THR A 16 7.26 -17.50 6.56
C THR A 16 6.70 -16.58 7.64
N GLY A 17 5.51 -16.00 7.44
CA GLY A 17 4.81 -15.14 8.41
C GLY A 17 4.09 -15.87 9.56
N THR A 18 4.39 -17.15 9.80
CA THR A 18 3.74 -17.95 10.84
C THR A 18 4.29 -17.63 12.24
N ALA A 19 3.89 -16.50 12.84
CA ALA A 19 3.95 -16.28 14.30
C ALA A 19 3.31 -14.97 14.78
N SER A 20 3.07 -13.99 13.91
CA SER A 20 2.44 -12.71 14.29
C SER A 20 1.08 -12.60 13.64
N ALA A 21 0.04 -12.30 14.43
CA ALA A 21 -1.26 -11.89 13.91
C ALA A 21 -1.04 -10.84 12.79
N MET A 22 -1.52 -11.16 11.59
CA MET A 22 -1.24 -10.43 10.36
C MET A 22 -2.55 -10.31 9.60
N ALA A 23 -2.84 -9.11 9.11
CA ALA A 23 -3.97 -8.85 8.25
C ALA A 23 -3.51 -8.77 6.79
N LEU A 24 -4.10 -9.56 5.90
CA LEU A 24 -3.78 -9.57 4.47
C LEU A 24 -5.00 -9.24 3.63
N GLY A 25 -4.83 -8.48 2.55
CA GLY A 25 -5.90 -8.26 1.58
C GLY A 25 -5.47 -7.41 0.40
N LEU A 26 -6.39 -6.60 -0.11
CA LEU A 26 -6.21 -5.84 -1.34
C LEU A 26 -6.54 -4.37 -1.12
N SER A 27 -5.80 -3.51 -1.83
CA SER A 27 -6.05 -2.09 -1.93
C SER A 27 -6.19 -1.71 -3.40
N PHE A 28 -7.11 -0.79 -3.66
CA PHE A 28 -7.47 -0.32 -4.99
C PHE A 28 -7.35 1.21 -4.99
N GLY A 29 -6.57 1.74 -5.93
CA GLY A 29 -6.36 3.18 -6.09
C GLY A 29 -7.64 3.90 -6.48
N VAL A 30 -7.88 5.08 -5.90
CA VAL A 30 -9.08 5.89 -6.14
C VAL A 30 -8.78 7.01 -7.14
N GLN A 31 -9.34 6.92 -8.35
CA GLN A 31 -9.34 8.03 -9.31
C GLN A 31 -10.58 8.92 -9.09
N PRO A 32 -10.48 10.25 -9.26
CA PRO A 32 -9.33 11.03 -9.74
C PRO A 32 -8.37 11.52 -8.65
N LEU A 33 -8.54 11.11 -7.39
CA LEU A 33 -7.78 11.64 -6.25
C LEU A 33 -6.28 11.37 -6.35
N GLY A 34 -5.91 10.29 -7.03
CA GLY A 34 -4.55 9.92 -7.38
C GLY A 34 -4.31 8.45 -7.01
N GLY A 35 -3.62 7.75 -7.90
CA GLY A 35 -3.50 6.30 -7.86
C GLY A 35 -2.51 5.79 -6.82
N LEU A 36 -2.42 4.47 -6.74
CA LEU A 36 -1.36 3.80 -6.00
C LEU A 36 -0.08 3.74 -6.87
N PRO A 37 1.12 3.77 -6.25
CA PRO A 37 2.37 3.74 -7.01
C PRO A 37 2.46 2.47 -7.85
N GLY A 38 2.92 2.58 -9.10
CA GLY A 38 3.17 1.46 -10.02
C GLY A 38 1.91 0.74 -10.54
N SER A 39 0.96 0.39 -9.68
CA SER A 39 -0.29 -0.29 -10.04
C SER A 39 -1.42 0.22 -9.16
N ASN A 40 -2.61 0.41 -9.75
CA ASN A 40 -3.82 0.78 -9.01
C ASN A 40 -4.40 -0.37 -8.19
N VAL A 41 -3.75 -1.53 -8.15
CA VAL A 41 -4.11 -2.63 -7.26
C VAL A 41 -2.86 -3.09 -6.54
N MET A 42 -2.89 -3.14 -5.21
CA MET A 42 -1.80 -3.65 -4.39
C MET A 42 -2.28 -4.68 -3.38
N LEU A 43 -1.47 -5.71 -3.15
CA LEU A 43 -1.54 -6.53 -1.95
C LEU A 43 -1.29 -5.62 -0.75
N SER A 44 -2.14 -5.72 0.27
CA SER A 44 -2.04 -4.93 1.50
C SER A 44 -1.82 -5.87 2.67
N ALA A 45 -0.76 -5.62 3.45
CA ALA A 45 -0.41 -6.39 4.64
C ALA A 45 -0.29 -5.45 5.84
N ARG A 46 -0.88 -5.83 6.97
CA ARG A 46 -0.71 -5.15 8.25
C ARG A 46 -0.26 -6.18 9.28
N PHE A 47 0.70 -5.82 10.11
CA PHE A 47 1.08 -6.66 11.25
C PHE A 47 0.30 -6.18 12.48
N ASP A 48 -0.31 -7.07 13.24
CA ASP A 48 -1.08 -6.66 14.43
C ASP A 48 -0.14 -6.43 15.63
N GLY A 49 1.01 -7.11 15.66
CA GLY A 49 2.05 -6.93 16.69
C GLY A 49 2.99 -5.74 16.45
N MET A 50 2.95 -5.10 15.27
CA MET A 50 3.79 -3.95 14.93
C MET A 50 2.93 -2.91 14.21
N PRO A 51 3.03 -1.61 14.52
CA PRO A 51 2.24 -0.57 13.86
C PRO A 51 2.75 -0.29 12.43
N PHE A 52 2.80 -1.30 11.57
CA PHE A 52 3.27 -1.20 10.20
C PHE A 52 2.25 -1.80 9.22
N LEU A 53 2.03 -1.05 8.13
CA LEU A 53 1.24 -1.46 6.98
C LEU A 53 2.12 -1.39 5.74
N MET A 54 1.99 -2.37 4.85
CA MET A 54 2.74 -2.44 3.61
C MET A 54 1.80 -2.69 2.43
N GLY A 55 2.10 -2.04 1.31
CA GLY A 55 1.45 -2.27 0.02
C GLY A 55 2.46 -2.77 -1.00
N LEU A 56 2.11 -3.80 -1.78
CA LEU A 56 2.89 -4.25 -2.92
C LEU A 56 1.98 -4.43 -4.14
N GLY A 57 2.19 -3.60 -5.16
CA GLY A 57 1.44 -3.66 -6.42
C GLY A 57 2.36 -3.93 -7.58
N PHE A 58 1.84 -4.59 -8.61
CA PHE A 58 2.52 -4.70 -9.89
C PHE A 58 1.50 -4.71 -11.03
N SER A 59 1.96 -4.31 -12.21
CA SER A 59 1.21 -4.38 -13.46
C SER A 59 2.13 -4.93 -14.54
N VAL A 60 1.67 -5.93 -15.29
CA VAL A 60 2.43 -6.57 -16.37
C VAL A 60 1.53 -6.65 -17.60
N GLY A 61 1.94 -5.94 -18.66
CA GLY A 61 1.37 -5.99 -19.99
C GLY A 61 2.40 -6.44 -21.03
N GLN A 62 2.00 -6.44 -22.30
CA GLN A 62 2.87 -6.86 -23.42
C GLN A 62 4.15 -6.00 -23.52
N ASP A 63 4.03 -4.69 -23.30
CA ASP A 63 5.13 -3.72 -23.35
C ASP A 63 5.23 -2.86 -22.08
N GLN A 64 4.55 -3.27 -21.00
CA GLN A 64 4.47 -2.49 -19.77
C GLN A 64 4.81 -3.35 -18.56
N PHE A 65 5.75 -2.87 -17.75
CA PHE A 65 6.03 -3.40 -16.43
C PHE A 65 6.03 -2.24 -15.45
N ALA A 66 5.25 -2.36 -14.39
CA ALA A 66 5.29 -1.44 -13.28
C ALA A 66 5.20 -2.18 -11.95
N LEU A 67 5.90 -1.66 -10.94
CA LEU A 67 5.94 -2.15 -9.57
C LEU A 67 5.77 -0.96 -8.64
N GLY A 68 5.02 -1.16 -7.57
CA GLY A 68 4.86 -0.17 -6.51
C GLY A 68 4.95 -0.80 -5.16
N PHE A 69 5.49 -0.04 -4.22
CA PHE A 69 5.61 -0.40 -2.82
C PHE A 69 5.20 0.79 -1.96
N THR A 70 4.45 0.54 -0.90
CA THR A 70 4.20 1.50 0.18
C THR A 70 4.58 0.87 1.52
N GLY A 71 5.08 1.70 2.43
CA GLY A 71 5.39 1.31 3.80
C GLY A 71 4.98 2.41 4.75
N ASP A 72 4.01 2.12 5.61
CA ASP A 72 3.33 3.10 6.45
C ASP A 72 3.44 2.70 7.92
N TYR A 73 3.88 3.64 8.76
CA TYR A 73 3.95 3.48 10.21
C TYR A 73 2.71 4.08 10.85
N ILE A 74 1.93 3.26 11.53
CA ILE A 74 0.68 3.65 12.18
C ILE A 74 0.98 4.32 13.53
N MET A 75 1.27 5.61 13.49
CA MET A 75 1.62 6.41 14.67
C MET A 75 0.41 6.74 15.55
N TYR A 76 -0.74 6.99 14.92
CA TYR A 76 -1.98 7.36 15.58
C TYR A 76 -3.09 6.41 15.18
N ARG A 77 -3.85 5.93 16.16
CA ARG A 77 -5.03 5.09 15.95
C ARG A 77 -6.07 5.41 17.01
N THR A 78 -7.30 5.66 16.59
CA THR A 78 -8.42 5.94 17.50
C THR A 78 -9.71 5.38 16.97
N ASN A 79 -10.65 5.11 17.88
CA ASN A 79 -12.05 5.01 17.52
C ASN A 79 -12.59 6.43 17.30
N LEU A 80 -13.28 6.68 16.18
CA LEU A 80 -13.92 7.97 15.92
C LEU A 80 -15.35 7.97 16.46
N VAL A 81 -16.15 7.01 15.99
CA VAL A 81 -17.55 6.86 16.39
C VAL A 81 -18.02 5.43 16.17
N ASN A 82 -18.46 4.78 17.25
CA ASN A 82 -19.05 3.44 17.22
C ASN A 82 -18.13 2.42 16.48
N PHE A 83 -18.51 2.00 15.27
CA PHE A 83 -17.77 1.03 14.46
C PHE A 83 -16.69 1.66 13.56
N LEU A 84 -16.67 2.99 13.43
CA LEU A 84 -15.72 3.72 12.58
C LEU A 84 -14.47 4.08 13.36
N ASN A 85 -13.33 3.65 12.82
CA ASN A 85 -12.01 3.90 13.38
C ASN A 85 -11.17 4.71 12.40
N LEU A 86 -10.14 5.36 12.93
CA LEU A 86 -9.16 6.11 12.16
C LEU A 86 -7.75 5.66 12.52
N TYR A 87 -6.88 5.63 11.52
CA TYR A 87 -5.45 5.64 11.74
C TYR A 87 -4.76 6.69 10.88
N ALA A 88 -3.60 7.15 11.35
CA ALA A 88 -2.75 8.05 10.62
C ALA A 88 -1.29 7.85 11.00
N GLY A 89 -0.37 8.26 10.13
CA GLY A 89 1.04 8.29 10.46
C GLY A 89 1.94 8.63 9.28
N PRO A 90 3.27 8.60 9.46
CA PRO A 90 4.21 8.77 8.37
C PRO A 90 4.37 7.48 7.56
N GLY A 91 4.64 7.63 6.28
CA GLY A 91 4.94 6.52 5.39
C GLY A 91 5.86 6.92 4.25
N PHE A 92 6.18 5.95 3.41
CA PHE A 92 6.95 6.14 2.20
C PHE A 92 6.37 5.34 1.05
N PHE A 93 6.74 5.71 -0.16
CA PHE A 93 6.41 4.97 -1.36
C PHE A 93 7.60 4.88 -2.30
N ILE A 94 7.59 3.81 -3.10
CA ILE A 94 8.51 3.58 -4.21
C ILE A 94 7.66 3.08 -5.38
N GLY A 95 7.88 3.61 -6.57
CA GLY A 95 7.32 3.11 -7.81
C GLY A 95 8.37 3.03 -8.90
N VAL A 96 8.26 1.99 -9.71
CA VAL A 96 9.10 1.72 -10.87
C VAL A 96 8.15 1.40 -12.02
N GLY A 97 8.31 2.04 -13.19
CA GLY A 97 7.50 1.72 -14.36
C GLY A 97 8.10 2.23 -15.65
N GLY A 98 8.32 1.35 -16.63
CA GLY A 98 9.11 1.70 -17.83
C GLY A 98 10.49 2.26 -17.45
N ASP A 99 10.81 3.45 -17.94
CA ASP A 99 12.05 4.19 -17.61
C ASP A 99 11.90 5.16 -16.43
N ALA A 100 10.73 5.18 -15.78
CA ALA A 100 10.43 6.09 -14.68
C ALA A 100 10.59 5.41 -13.32
N PHE A 101 11.32 6.08 -12.42
CA PHE A 101 11.40 5.74 -11.01
C PHE A 101 10.85 6.90 -10.17
N ASN A 102 10.03 6.61 -9.18
CA ASN A 102 9.60 7.61 -8.22
C ASN A 102 9.69 7.08 -6.79
N ALA A 103 10.03 7.97 -5.87
CA ALA A 103 10.09 7.64 -4.47
C ALA A 103 9.81 8.89 -3.64
N GLY A 104 9.27 8.71 -2.45
CA GLY A 104 8.94 9.83 -1.60
C GLY A 104 8.34 9.42 -0.27
N LEU A 105 7.91 10.44 0.46
CA LEU A 105 7.22 10.33 1.73
C LEU A 105 5.74 10.56 1.51
N ARG A 106 4.92 9.95 2.36
CA ARG A 106 3.46 10.10 2.38
C ARG A 106 2.95 10.18 3.81
N ILE A 107 1.77 10.75 4.00
CA ILE A 107 1.08 10.81 5.30
C ILE A 107 -0.28 10.13 5.15
N PRO A 108 -0.36 8.80 5.25
CA PRO A 108 -1.63 8.09 5.20
C PRO A 108 -2.54 8.53 6.35
N VAL A 109 -3.78 8.84 6.00
CA VAL A 109 -4.91 9.00 6.91
C VAL A 109 -6.01 8.09 6.39
N ALA A 110 -6.41 7.12 7.20
CA ALA A 110 -7.38 6.13 6.79
C ALA A 110 -8.51 6.00 7.79
N LEU A 111 -9.70 5.77 7.25
CA LEU A 111 -10.88 5.34 7.97
C LEU A 111 -11.08 3.86 7.72
N TYR A 112 -11.38 3.11 8.78
CA TYR A 112 -11.66 1.69 8.64
C TYR A 112 -12.76 1.22 9.59
N VAL A 113 -13.43 0.16 9.18
CA VAL A 113 -14.50 -0.51 9.93
C VAL A 113 -14.21 -2.00 9.99
N MET A 114 -14.70 -2.65 11.04
CA MET A 114 -14.66 -4.11 11.20
C MET A 114 -16.10 -4.64 11.17
N PRO A 115 -16.71 -4.93 9.99
CA PRO A 115 -18.09 -5.41 9.96
C PRO A 115 -18.27 -6.76 10.67
N ILE A 116 -17.21 -7.57 10.66
CA ILE A 116 -17.02 -8.78 11.46
C ILE A 116 -15.57 -8.82 11.94
N ASP A 117 -15.29 -9.53 13.03
CA ASP A 117 -13.97 -9.56 13.67
C ASP A 117 -12.77 -9.80 12.72
N PRO A 118 -12.84 -10.70 11.71
CA PRO A 118 -11.69 -10.90 10.84
C PRO A 118 -11.61 -9.91 9.67
N LEU A 119 -12.67 -9.15 9.35
CA LEU A 119 -12.72 -8.36 8.11
C LEU A 119 -12.56 -6.87 8.40
N GLU A 120 -11.44 -6.28 7.98
CA GLU A 120 -11.23 -4.84 7.95
C GLU A 120 -11.62 -4.32 6.55
N LEU A 121 -12.48 -3.30 6.48
CA LEU A 121 -12.72 -2.50 5.28
C LEU A 121 -12.17 -1.09 5.51
N PHE A 122 -11.44 -0.54 4.54
CA PHE A 122 -10.79 0.77 4.71
C PHE A 122 -10.88 1.67 3.49
N VAL A 123 -10.78 2.96 3.75
CA VAL A 123 -10.50 4.01 2.77
C VAL A 123 -9.36 4.87 3.31
N GLU A 124 -8.39 5.18 2.47
CA GLU A 124 -7.16 5.89 2.81
C GLU A 124 -6.95 7.06 1.84
N LEU A 125 -6.49 8.19 2.37
CA LEU A 125 -5.92 9.29 1.63
C LEU A 125 -4.53 9.60 2.18
N ALA A 126 -3.55 9.73 1.30
CA ALA A 126 -2.20 10.06 1.70
C ALA A 126 -1.62 11.19 0.83
N PRO A 127 -1.57 12.43 1.33
CA PRO A 127 -0.74 13.46 0.75
C PRO A 127 0.70 12.99 0.69
N ALA A 128 1.35 13.20 -0.45
CA ALA A 128 2.68 12.70 -0.72
C ALA A 128 3.57 13.78 -1.33
N ILE A 129 4.86 13.69 -1.02
CA ILE A 129 5.92 14.50 -1.61
C ILE A 129 7.08 13.58 -1.97
N GLY A 130 7.56 13.69 -3.19
CA GLY A 130 8.65 12.84 -3.65
C GLY A 130 9.44 13.45 -4.80
N ALA A 131 10.33 12.62 -5.33
CA ALA A 131 11.08 12.89 -6.54
C ALA A 131 10.60 11.93 -7.64
N ARG A 132 10.45 12.47 -8.86
CA ARG A 132 10.28 11.68 -10.08
C ARG A 132 11.60 11.70 -10.81
N PHE A 133 12.26 10.55 -10.85
CA PHE A 133 13.52 10.33 -11.53
C PHE A 133 13.21 9.91 -12.96
N GLY A 134 13.35 10.88 -13.86
CA GLY A 134 13.22 10.74 -15.31
C GLY A 134 14.02 11.85 -15.97
N ASP A 135 13.73 12.16 -17.22
CA ASP A 135 14.33 13.30 -17.94
C ASP A 135 13.25 14.36 -18.21
N PRO A 136 13.20 15.49 -17.46
CA PRO A 136 14.09 15.87 -16.35
C PRO A 136 13.69 15.23 -15.00
N ILE A 137 14.63 15.19 -14.06
CA ILE A 137 14.32 14.88 -12.66
C ILE A 137 13.46 16.01 -12.08
N THR A 138 12.31 15.65 -11.52
CA THR A 138 11.36 16.63 -10.96
C THR A 138 11.27 16.47 -9.43
N PHE A 139 11.56 17.56 -8.71
CA PHE A 139 11.39 17.67 -7.27
C PHE A 139 11.11 19.15 -6.88
N PRO A 140 10.13 19.43 -5.99
CA PRO A 140 9.22 18.49 -5.36
C PRO A 140 8.09 18.07 -6.31
N ALA A 141 7.78 16.78 -6.34
CA ALA A 141 6.55 16.26 -6.94
C ALA A 141 5.53 16.02 -5.85
N PHE A 142 4.49 16.86 -5.80
CA PHE A 142 3.34 16.67 -4.91
C PHE A 142 2.34 15.70 -5.53
N ASP A 143 1.75 14.86 -4.69
CA ASP A 143 0.75 13.88 -5.09
C ASP A 143 -0.25 13.63 -3.96
N ILE A 144 -1.39 13.03 -4.29
CA ILE A 144 -2.35 12.50 -3.32
C ILE A 144 -2.58 11.03 -3.71
N GLN A 145 -2.28 10.11 -2.81
CA GLN A 145 -2.48 8.68 -3.05
C GLN A 145 -3.73 8.25 -2.30
N GLY A 146 -4.82 7.99 -3.04
CA GLY A 146 -6.09 7.53 -2.49
C GLY A 146 -6.26 6.03 -2.71
N ALA A 147 -6.78 5.33 -1.70
CA ALA A 147 -7.07 3.90 -1.80
C ALA A 147 -8.34 3.51 -1.05
N PHE A 148 -9.01 2.46 -1.52
CA PHE A 148 -9.98 1.72 -0.72
C PHE A 148 -9.63 0.23 -0.77
N GLY A 149 -10.07 -0.54 0.22
CA GLY A 149 -9.70 -1.95 0.24
C GLY A 149 -10.26 -2.72 1.40
N PHE A 150 -9.75 -3.94 1.54
CA PHE A 150 -10.08 -4.84 2.63
C PHE A 150 -8.85 -5.61 3.09
N ARG A 151 -8.86 -6.05 4.34
CA ARG A 151 -7.85 -6.95 4.93
C ARG A 151 -8.54 -7.99 5.83
N PHE A 152 -8.06 -9.23 5.79
CA PHE A 152 -8.48 -10.31 6.66
C PHE A 152 -7.43 -10.57 7.74
N HIS A 153 -7.82 -10.48 9.00
CA HIS A 153 -6.98 -10.77 10.17
C HIS A 153 -6.96 -12.27 10.49
N PHE A 154 -5.78 -12.81 10.77
CA PHE A 154 -5.53 -14.22 11.08
C PHE A 154 -4.91 -14.39 12.48
#